data_AF-A0A1E4FHT8-F1
#
_entry.id   AF-A0A1E4FHT8-F1
#
_cell.length_a   1.000
_cell.length_b   1.000
_cell.length_c   1.000
_cell.angle_alpha   90.00
_cell.angle_beta   90.00
_cell.angle_gamma   90.00
#
_symmetry.space_group_name_H-M   'P 1'
#
loop_
_entity.id
_entity.type
_entity.pdbx_description
1 polymer ?
#
loop_
_entity_poly.entity_id
_entity_poly.type
_entity_poly.pdbx_seq_one_letter_code
_entity_poly.pdbx_strand_id
1 'polypeptide(L)'
;MKSIAVAALITALVCAPALAQAPIPTLKPEGWSELDAAAARVAYWVNGARLCNINYDPVALEARIAETAAMHGVSVAAVKRAAIPWADRFAPHVTSTTCRQANQQAKRLGTLAGYKPPPPSTPTAQSLVE
;
A
#
# COMPACT_ATOMS: atom_id res chain seq x y z
N MET A 1 -41.50 27.37 37.57
CA MET A 1 -40.05 27.30 37.88
C MET A 1 -39.68 25.81 37.87
N LYS A 2 -39.45 25.23 36.69
CA LYS A 2 -38.13 24.85 36.14
C LYS A 2 -37.28 24.03 37.12
N SER A 3 -37.48 22.72 37.11
CA SER A 3 -36.50 21.74 37.59
C SER A 3 -36.28 20.74 36.46
N ILE A 4 -35.04 20.75 35.99
CA ILE A 4 -34.50 20.06 34.82
C ILE A 4 -34.37 18.58 35.18
N ALA A 5 -35.12 17.72 34.47
CA ALA A 5 -34.95 16.28 34.55
C ALA A 5 -33.69 15.88 33.76
N VAL A 6 -32.71 15.40 34.51
CA VAL A 6 -31.40 14.95 34.06
C VAL A 6 -31.54 13.62 33.30
N ALA A 7 -30.87 13.58 32.15
CA ALA A 7 -30.22 12.44 31.51
C ALA A 7 -30.91 11.07 31.59
N ALA A 8 -31.51 10.65 30.47
CA ALA A 8 -31.39 9.28 29.95
C ALA A 8 -32.06 9.19 28.58
N LEU A 9 -31.34 9.51 27.50
CA LEU A 9 -31.50 8.84 26.19
C LEU A 9 -30.41 9.28 25.19
N ILE A 10 -29.15 9.37 25.64
CA ILE A 10 -27.99 9.46 24.75
C ILE A 10 -27.29 8.10 24.84
N THR A 11 -27.78 7.09 24.11
CA THR A 11 -27.04 5.86 23.76
C THR A 11 -27.96 4.87 23.03
N ALA A 12 -28.37 5.19 21.80
CA ALA A 12 -28.88 4.17 20.87
C ALA A 12 -28.82 4.70 19.44
N LEU A 13 -27.64 4.58 18.83
CA LEU A 13 -27.31 4.42 17.39
C LEU A 13 -25.82 4.79 17.25
N VAL A 14 -24.92 4.10 17.95
CA VAL A 14 -24.23 2.88 17.48
C VAL A 14 -23.99 2.89 15.97
N CYS A 15 -22.76 3.30 15.62
CA CYS A 15 -21.98 2.86 14.47
C CYS A 15 -22.72 2.76 13.13
N ALA A 16 -22.85 3.89 12.43
CA ALA A 16 -22.75 3.81 10.98
C ALA A 16 -21.33 3.27 10.66
N PRO A 17 -21.19 2.09 10.03
CA PRO A 17 -19.89 1.70 9.54
C PRO A 17 -19.45 2.77 8.56
N ALA A 18 -18.25 3.30 8.79
CA ALA A 18 -17.54 4.12 7.82
C ALA A 18 -17.74 3.46 6.45
N LEU A 19 -18.31 4.20 5.50
CA LEU A 19 -18.38 3.80 4.11
C LEU A 19 -17.01 3.26 3.75
N ALA A 20 -16.95 1.95 3.59
CA ALA A 20 -15.80 1.23 3.09
C ALA A 20 -15.36 2.02 1.86
N GLN A 21 -14.19 2.67 1.97
CA GLN A 21 -13.51 3.22 0.81
C GLN A 21 -13.50 2.07 -0.19
N ALA A 22 -14.27 2.22 -1.28
CA ALA A 22 -14.38 1.20 -2.30
C ALA A 22 -12.95 0.72 -2.58
N PRO A 23 -12.67 -0.60 -2.49
CA PRO A 23 -11.33 -1.10 -2.70
C PRO A 23 -10.84 -0.48 -4.00
N ILE A 24 -9.75 0.31 -3.92
CA ILE A 24 -9.13 0.94 -5.07
C ILE A 24 -9.04 -0.17 -6.11
N PRO A 25 -9.70 -0.04 -7.28
CA PRO A 25 -9.76 -1.13 -8.24
C PRO A 25 -8.33 -1.55 -8.50
N THR A 26 -8.00 -2.77 -8.09
CA THR A 26 -6.72 -3.38 -8.34
C THR A 26 -6.60 -3.45 -9.85
N LEU A 27 -5.87 -2.50 -10.44
CA LEU A 27 -5.60 -2.41 -11.87
C LEU A 27 -4.81 -3.65 -12.28
N LYS A 28 -5.55 -4.73 -12.51
CA LYS A 28 -5.09 -6.04 -12.90
C LYS A 28 -5.18 -6.14 -14.42
N PRO A 29 -4.09 -6.49 -15.12
CA PRO A 29 -4.15 -6.74 -16.55
C PRO A 29 -5.17 -7.82 -16.91
N GLU A 30 -5.78 -7.72 -18.09
CA GLU A 30 -6.73 -8.72 -18.57
C GLU A 30 -6.09 -10.12 -18.60
N GLY A 31 -6.83 -11.13 -18.14
CA GLY A 31 -6.36 -12.52 -18.07
C GLY A 31 -5.46 -12.86 -16.87
N TRP A 32 -5.10 -11.91 -16.01
CA TRP A 32 -4.28 -12.19 -14.83
C TRP A 32 -5.13 -12.67 -13.64
N SER A 33 -4.56 -13.56 -12.83
CA SER A 33 -5.12 -13.89 -11.52
C SER A 33 -4.77 -12.79 -10.50
N GLU A 34 -5.50 -12.73 -9.38
CA GLU A 34 -5.14 -11.83 -8.27
C GLU A 34 -3.75 -12.14 -7.72
N LEU A 35 -3.38 -13.42 -7.68
CA LEU A 35 -2.05 -13.85 -7.28
C LEU A 35 -0.99 -13.32 -8.24
N ASP A 36 -1.22 -13.37 -9.56
CA ASP A 36 -0.26 -12.85 -10.55
C ASP A 36 -0.08 -11.35 -10.44
N ALA A 37 -1.17 -10.60 -10.25
CA ALA A 37 -1.10 -9.15 -10.08
C ALA A 37 -0.32 -8.77 -8.80
N ALA A 38 -0.63 -9.42 -7.67
CA ALA A 38 0.08 -9.21 -6.42
C ALA A 38 1.57 -9.62 -6.53
N ALA A 39 1.84 -10.78 -7.11
CA ALA A 39 3.18 -11.32 -7.28
C ALA A 39 4.04 -10.44 -8.20
N ALA A 40 3.51 -9.96 -9.31
CA ALA A 40 4.20 -9.04 -10.21
C ALA A 40 4.53 -7.70 -9.52
N ARG A 41 3.65 -7.21 -8.64
CA ARG A 41 3.93 -6.01 -7.84
C ARG A 41 5.05 -6.25 -6.84
N VAL A 42 5.07 -7.39 -6.15
CA VAL A 42 6.14 -7.75 -5.22
C VAL A 42 7.46 -8.04 -5.95
N ALA A 43 7.40 -8.63 -7.14
CA ALA A 43 8.55 -8.88 -8.01
C ALA A 43 9.32 -7.60 -8.35
N TYR A 44 8.62 -6.46 -8.42
CA TYR A 44 9.25 -5.15 -8.58
C TYR A 44 10.21 -4.81 -7.44
N TRP A 45 9.82 -5.05 -6.18
CA TRP A 45 10.69 -4.84 -5.02
C TRP A 45 11.82 -5.86 -4.93
N VAL A 46 11.56 -7.12 -5.30
CA VAL A 46 12.61 -8.15 -5.41
C VAL A 46 13.70 -7.73 -6.40
N ASN A 47 13.31 -7.25 -7.59
CA ASN A 47 14.23 -6.69 -8.57
C ASN A 47 14.93 -5.42 -8.07
N GLY A 48 14.22 -4.56 -7.35
CA GLY A 48 14.79 -3.38 -6.70
C GLY A 48 15.94 -3.73 -5.75
N ALA A 49 15.77 -4.76 -4.93
CA ALA A 49 16.81 -5.21 -4.01
C ALA A 49 18.00 -5.81 -4.77
N ARG A 50 17.73 -6.79 -5.66
CA ARG A 50 18.78 -7.62 -6.26
C ARG A 50 19.53 -6.96 -7.42
N LEU A 51 18.85 -6.17 -8.26
CA LEU A 51 19.41 -5.59 -9.49
C LEU A 51 19.71 -4.09 -9.34
N CYS A 52 18.90 -3.38 -8.55
CA CYS A 52 19.04 -1.93 -8.37
C CYS A 52 19.77 -1.56 -7.07
N ASN A 53 20.22 -2.55 -6.29
CA ASN A 53 20.91 -2.36 -5.00
C ASN A 53 20.14 -1.45 -4.03
N ILE A 54 18.81 -1.54 -4.03
CA ILE A 54 17.97 -0.76 -3.13
C ILE A 54 17.94 -1.43 -1.76
N ASN A 55 18.46 -0.74 -0.76
CA ASN A 55 18.43 -1.21 0.62
C ASN A 55 17.05 -0.90 1.26
N TYR A 56 16.15 -1.86 1.22
CA TYR A 56 14.83 -1.75 1.84
C TYR A 56 14.89 -1.99 3.35
N ASP A 57 14.05 -1.29 4.10
CA ASP A 57 13.73 -1.65 5.48
C ASP A 57 12.89 -2.94 5.46
N PRO A 58 13.33 -4.02 6.12
CA PRO A 58 12.66 -5.31 6.03
C PRO A 58 11.26 -5.30 6.64
N VAL A 59 11.02 -4.50 7.69
CA VAL A 59 9.73 -4.43 8.38
C VAL A 59 8.73 -3.63 7.53
N ALA A 60 9.16 -2.47 7.03
CA ALA A 60 8.32 -1.63 6.17
C ALA A 60 8.01 -2.33 4.85
N LEU A 61 8.98 -3.03 4.26
CA LEU A 61 8.75 -3.80 3.04
C LEU A 61 7.77 -4.96 3.29
N GLU A 62 7.92 -5.69 4.39
CA GLU A 62 7.00 -6.77 4.76
C GLU A 62 5.56 -6.25 4.92
N ALA A 63 5.39 -5.09 5.56
CA ALA A 63 4.09 -4.45 5.71
C ALA A 63 3.46 -4.12 4.34
N ARG A 64 4.24 -3.64 3.37
CA ARG A 64 3.75 -3.38 1.99
C ARG A 64 3.40 -4.65 1.22
N ILE A 65 4.14 -5.73 1.44
CA ILE A 65 3.82 -7.04 0.87
C ILE A 65 2.49 -7.55 1.47
N ALA A 66 2.31 -7.41 2.79
CA ALA A 66 1.07 -7.77 3.47
C ALA A 66 -0.13 -6.96 2.98
N GLU A 67 0.02 -5.65 2.85
CA GLU A 67 -1.01 -4.76 2.29
C GLU A 67 -1.36 -5.16 0.85
N THR A 68 -0.35 -5.45 0.02
CA THR A 68 -0.57 -5.92 -1.36
C THR A 68 -1.34 -7.23 -1.38
N ALA A 69 -0.96 -8.20 -0.56
CA ALA A 69 -1.64 -9.48 -0.48
C ALA A 69 -3.12 -9.31 -0.04
N ALA A 70 -3.37 -8.43 0.94
CA ALA A 70 -4.71 -8.12 1.41
C ALA A 70 -5.58 -7.46 0.33
N MET A 71 -5.07 -6.47 -0.41
CA MET A 71 -5.80 -5.81 -1.51
C MET A 71 -6.24 -6.78 -2.60
N HIS A 72 -5.46 -7.85 -2.81
CA HIS A 72 -5.72 -8.87 -3.82
C HIS A 72 -6.40 -10.13 -3.25
N GLY A 73 -6.74 -10.17 -1.96
CA GLY A 73 -7.40 -11.31 -1.33
C GLY A 73 -6.56 -12.61 -1.36
N VAL A 74 -5.23 -12.50 -1.34
CA VAL A 74 -4.30 -13.63 -1.41
C VAL A 74 -3.41 -13.70 -0.17
N SER A 75 -2.78 -14.85 0.08
CA SER A 75 -1.85 -14.98 1.21
C SER A 75 -0.48 -14.39 0.91
N VAL A 76 0.14 -13.76 1.91
CA VAL A 76 1.51 -13.24 1.83
C VAL A 76 2.51 -14.30 1.37
N ALA A 77 2.38 -15.52 1.90
CA ALA A 77 3.25 -16.64 1.56
C ALA A 77 3.11 -17.07 0.09
N ALA A 78 1.89 -17.05 -0.47
CA ALA A 78 1.69 -17.35 -1.89
C ALA A 78 2.30 -16.24 -2.77
N VAL A 79 2.06 -14.97 -2.43
CA VAL A 79 2.61 -13.82 -3.16
C VAL A 79 4.13 -13.86 -3.18
N LYS A 80 4.78 -14.08 -2.04
CA LYS A 80 6.24 -14.17 -1.95
C LYS A 80 6.82 -15.29 -2.81
N ARG A 81 6.20 -16.48 -2.80
CA ARG A 81 6.63 -17.60 -3.64
C ARG A 81 6.47 -17.29 -5.13
N ALA A 82 5.35 -16.71 -5.52
CA ALA A 82 5.07 -16.36 -6.91
C ALA A 82 5.86 -15.14 -7.40
N ALA A 83 6.31 -14.26 -6.51
CA ALA A 83 7.06 -13.06 -6.89
C ALA A 83 8.43 -13.36 -7.50
N ILE A 84 9.09 -14.47 -7.11
CA ILE A 84 10.41 -14.85 -7.63
C ILE A 84 10.38 -15.12 -9.15
N PRO A 85 9.54 -16.03 -9.68
CA PRO A 85 9.50 -16.27 -11.13
C PRO A 85 9.03 -15.04 -11.92
N TRP A 86 8.17 -14.19 -11.34
CA TRP A 86 7.83 -12.89 -11.94
C TRP A 86 9.03 -11.93 -11.97
N ALA A 87 9.85 -11.91 -10.91
CA ALA A 87 11.05 -11.08 -10.87
C ALA A 87 12.03 -11.51 -11.96
N ASP A 88 12.23 -12.82 -12.13
CA ASP A 88 13.05 -13.41 -13.19
C ASP A 88 12.54 -13.05 -14.58
N ARG A 89 11.22 -13.15 -14.81
CA ARG A 89 10.59 -12.73 -16.07
C ARG A 89 10.83 -11.24 -16.37
N PHE A 90 10.81 -10.39 -15.36
CA PHE A 90 11.02 -8.94 -15.54
C PHE A 90 12.50 -8.53 -15.56
N ALA A 91 13.41 -9.37 -15.09
CA ALA A 91 14.84 -9.05 -14.96
C ALA A 91 15.47 -8.48 -16.25
N PRO A 92 15.22 -9.07 -17.44
CA PRO A 92 15.80 -8.58 -18.70
C PRO A 92 15.31 -7.18 -19.10
N HIS A 93 14.21 -6.71 -18.52
CA HIS A 93 13.60 -5.42 -18.80
C HIS A 93 13.93 -4.36 -17.75
N VAL A 94 14.74 -4.68 -16.74
CA VAL A 94 15.16 -3.72 -15.72
C VAL A 94 16.23 -2.81 -16.30
N THR A 95 15.93 -1.51 -16.35
CA THR A 95 16.84 -0.47 -16.85
C THR A 95 17.29 0.46 -15.72
N SER A 96 18.26 1.32 -16.01
CA SER A 96 18.66 2.40 -15.09
C SER A 96 17.49 3.33 -14.73
N THR A 97 16.56 3.57 -15.68
CA THR A 97 15.33 4.33 -15.43
C THR A 97 14.41 3.58 -14.47
N THR A 98 14.24 2.28 -14.65
CA THR A 98 13.45 1.43 -13.74
C THR A 98 14.01 1.50 -12.32
N CYS A 99 15.33 1.39 -12.15
CA CYS A 99 15.98 1.48 -10.84
C CYS A 99 15.81 2.86 -10.18
N ARG A 100 15.88 3.94 -10.97
CA ARG A 100 15.64 5.31 -10.47
C ARG A 100 14.20 5.47 -9.96
N GLN A 101 13.23 4.98 -10.72
CA GLN A 101 11.82 5.00 -10.34
C GLN A 101 11.57 4.15 -9.08
N ALA A 102 12.19 2.97 -9.01
CA ALA A 102 12.05 2.07 -7.86
C ALA A 102 12.56 2.71 -6.57
N ASN A 103 13.71 3.40 -6.63
CA ASN A 103 14.25 4.12 -5.48
C ASN A 103 13.35 5.30 -5.07
N GLN A 104 12.85 6.09 -6.03
CA GLN A 104 11.89 7.17 -5.75
C GLN A 104 10.58 6.65 -5.15
N GLN A 105 10.10 5.49 -5.58
CA GLN A 105 8.93 4.85 -5.01
C GLN A 105 9.23 4.37 -3.58
N ALA A 106 10.40 3.76 -3.35
CA ALA A 106 10.82 3.32 -2.02
C ALA A 106 10.89 4.48 -1.02
N LYS A 107 11.38 5.65 -1.45
CA LYS A 107 11.31 6.90 -0.66
C LYS A 107 9.86 7.26 -0.33
N ARG A 108 9.01 7.39 -1.35
CA ARG A 108 7.60 7.80 -1.16
C ARG A 108 6.82 6.87 -0.24
N LEU A 109 7.07 5.57 -0.33
CA LEU A 109 6.40 4.56 0.48
C LEU A 109 6.99 4.39 1.89
N GLY A 110 8.14 5.03 2.17
CA GLY A 110 8.85 4.88 3.43
C GLY A 110 9.45 3.48 3.62
N THR A 111 9.84 2.82 2.54
CA THR A 111 10.40 1.45 2.59
C THR A 111 11.91 1.40 2.47
N LEU A 112 12.61 2.54 2.38
CA LEU A 112 14.07 2.57 2.41
C LEU A 112 14.59 2.47 3.84
N ALA A 113 15.63 1.65 4.04
CA ALA A 113 16.29 1.52 5.32
C ALA A 113 16.84 2.88 5.81
N GLY A 114 16.53 3.24 7.06
CA GLY A 114 16.97 4.49 7.67
C GLY A 114 16.34 5.77 7.11
N TYR A 115 15.42 5.67 6.14
CA TYR A 115 14.73 6.83 5.57
C TYR A 115 13.35 6.99 6.21
N LYS A 116 13.15 8.11 6.92
CA LYS A 116 11.82 8.52 7.36
C LYS A 116 11.21 9.41 6.26
N PRO A 117 10.11 8.99 5.61
CA PRO A 117 9.45 9.86 4.65
C PRO A 117 9.01 11.16 5.35
N PRO A 118 9.04 12.31 4.64
CA PRO A 118 8.48 13.53 5.17
C PRO A 118 7.02 13.27 5.58
N PRO A 119 6.54 13.87 6.68
CA PRO A 119 5.14 13.76 7.04
C PRO A 119 4.30 14.17 5.83
N PRO A 120 3.16 13.51 5.58
CA PRO A 120 2.27 13.93 4.52
C PRO A 120 1.98 15.41 4.72
N SER A 121 2.19 16.21 3.68
CA SER A 121 1.75 17.59 3.66
C SER A 121 0.26 17.54 3.99
N THR A 122 -0.13 18.03 5.17
CA THR A 122 -1.54 18.30 5.45
C THR A 122 -2.06 19.06 4.24
N PRO A 123 -3.16 18.61 3.60
CA PRO A 123 -3.79 19.44 2.60
C PRO A 123 -4.04 20.77 3.30
N THR A 124 -3.35 21.82 2.85
CA THR A 124 -3.68 23.17 3.30
C THR A 124 -5.15 23.30 2.97
N ALA A 125 -5.99 23.51 3.99
CA ALA A 125 -7.39 23.82 3.81
C ALA A 125 -7.48 25.17 3.09
N GLN A 126 -7.18 25.20 1.79
CA GLN A 126 -7.45 26.33 0.94
C GLN A 126 -8.95 26.28 0.66
N SER A 127 -9.66 26.99 1.53
CA SER A 127 -10.86 27.76 1.25
C SER A 127 -11.96 27.01 0.51
N LEU A 128 -12.76 26.23 1.25
CA LEU A 128 -14.21 26.21 1.02
C LEU A 128 -14.81 27.50 1.63
N VAL A 129 -14.42 28.63 1.07
CA VAL A 129 -15.09 29.93 1.21
C VAL A 129 -14.87 30.62 -0.14
N GLU A 130 -15.77 30.36 -1.09
CA GLU A 130 -16.70 31.36 -1.63
C GLU A 130 -17.85 30.67 -2.36
#